data_AF-A0A497LJ45-F1
#
_entry.id   AF-A0A497LJ45-F1
#
_cell.length_a   1.000
_cell.length_b   1.000
_cell.length_c   1.000
_cell.angle_alpha   90.00
_cell.angle_beta   90.00
_cell.angle_gamma   90.00
#
_symmetry.space_group_name_H-M   'P 1'
#
loop_
_entity.id
_entity.type
_entity.pdbx_description
1 polymer ?
#
loop_
_entity_poly.entity_id
_entity_poly.type
_entity_poly.pdbx_seq_one_letter_code
_entity_poly.pdbx_strand_id
1 'polypeptide(L)'
;MRNQLSINRLAWKLLGELCEKQDFYGVNVEKTSVGTIIIDAGIEAEGGFHAGKIIAEICMGGCGKAELSHEGYGGITLPSISV
;
A
#
# COMPACT_ATOMS: atom_id res chain seq x y z
N MET A 1 -18.06 -7.86 -25.29
CA MET A 1 -17.55 -6.85 -24.34
C MET A 1 -16.08 -7.15 -24.08
N ARG A 2 -15.17 -6.18 -24.22
CA ARG A 2 -13.76 -6.45 -23.89
C ARG A 2 -13.66 -6.61 -22.38
N ASN A 3 -13.32 -7.82 -21.94
CA ASN A 3 -13.02 -8.13 -20.54
C ASN A 3 -11.65 -7.52 -20.19
N GLN A 4 -11.58 -6.19 -20.14
CA GLN A 4 -10.34 -5.48 -19.87
C GLN A 4 -10.16 -5.29 -18.37
N LEU A 5 -8.96 -5.68 -17.92
CA LEU A 5 -8.48 -5.46 -16.56
C LEU A 5 -8.55 -3.96 -16.21
N SER A 6 -9.25 -3.62 -15.13
CA SER A 6 -9.27 -2.26 -14.60
C SER A 6 -8.35 -2.20 -13.38
N ILE A 7 -7.15 -1.68 -13.58
CA ILE A 7 -6.14 -1.56 -12.52
C ILE A 7 -6.64 -0.71 -11.34
N ASN A 8 -7.41 0.35 -11.60
CA ASN A 8 -8.00 1.16 -10.54
C ASN A 8 -9.02 0.38 -9.71
N ARG A 9 -9.87 -0.45 -10.34
CA ARG A 9 -10.85 -1.28 -9.61
C ARG A 9 -10.16 -2.35 -8.76
N LEU A 10 -9.02 -2.87 -9.20
CA LEU A 10 -8.24 -3.84 -8.43
C LEU A 10 -7.52 -3.17 -7.26
N ALA A 11 -6.80 -2.08 -7.51
CA ALA A 11 -6.17 -1.26 -6.48
C ALA A 11 -7.18 -0.75 -5.44
N TRP A 12 -8.42 -0.42 -5.86
CA TRP A 12 -9.48 0.02 -4.94
C TRP A 12 -9.83 -1.02 -3.87
N LYS A 13 -9.71 -2.32 -4.18
CA LYS A 13 -9.94 -3.38 -3.18
C LYS A 13 -8.87 -3.36 -2.10
N LEU A 14 -7.60 -3.18 -2.49
CA LEU A 14 -6.48 -3.06 -1.57
C LEU A 14 -6.58 -1.77 -0.74
N LEU A 15 -7.00 -0.67 -1.36
CA LEU A 15 -7.29 0.59 -0.67
C LEU A 15 -8.38 0.41 0.39
N GLY A 16 -9.45 -0.32 0.06
CA GLY A 16 -10.51 -0.67 1.01
C GLY A 16 -9.97 -1.42 2.23
N GLU A 17 -9.15 -2.45 2.01
CA GLU A 17 -8.50 -3.18 3.11
C GLU A 17 -7.59 -2.26 3.96
N LEU A 18 -6.80 -1.40 3.32
CA LEU A 18 -5.95 -0.45 4.03
C LEU A 18 -6.78 0.48 4.91
N CYS A 19 -7.89 1.02 4.40
CA CYS A 19 -8.77 1.90 5.16
C CYS A 19 -9.46 1.17 6.32
N GLU A 20 -9.94 -0.05 6.10
CA GLU A 20 -10.59 -0.87 7.13
C GLU A 20 -9.63 -1.22 8.28
N LYS A 21 -8.33 -1.37 7.98
CA LYS A 21 -7.29 -1.76 8.94
C LYS A 21 -6.28 -0.63 9.20
N GLN A 22 -6.72 0.62 9.17
CA GLN A 22 -5.83 1.79 9.25
C GLN A 22 -4.85 1.75 10.44
N ASP A 23 -5.31 1.29 11.61
CA ASP A 23 -4.47 1.18 12.82
C ASP A 23 -3.35 0.15 12.65
N PHE A 24 -3.64 -0.98 11.99
CA PHE A 24 -2.63 -2.02 11.70
C PHE A 24 -1.56 -1.51 10.73
N TYR A 25 -1.97 -0.73 9.74
CA TYR A 25 -1.07 -0.13 8.78
C TYR A 25 -0.40 1.14 9.33
N GLY A 26 -0.79 1.66 10.49
CA GLY A 26 -0.25 2.90 11.05
C GLY A 26 -0.52 4.12 10.17
N VAL A 27 -1.68 4.15 9.48
CA VAL A 27 -2.07 5.23 8.57
C VAL A 27 -3.25 6.02 9.13
N ASN A 28 -3.32 7.31 8.79
CA ASN A 28 -4.47 8.15 9.10
C ASN A 28 -5.36 8.28 7.86
N VAL A 29 -6.65 7.96 7.98
CA VAL A 29 -7.63 8.08 6.90
C VAL A 29 -8.58 9.24 7.16
N GLU A 30 -8.58 10.22 6.26
CA GLU A 30 -9.49 11.37 6.30
C GLU A 30 -10.43 11.33 5.09
N LYS A 31 -11.71 11.59 5.33
CA LYS A 31 -12.66 11.85 4.24
C LYS A 31 -13.02 13.33 4.20
N THR A 32 -12.65 14.00 3.12
CA THR A 32 -12.96 15.41 2.89
C THR A 32 -14.48 15.63 2.71
N SER A 33 -14.91 16.89 2.83
CA SER A 33 -16.32 17.30 2.66
C SER A 33 -16.90 16.99 1.27
N VAL A 34 -16.06 16.90 0.24
CA VAL A 34 -16.46 16.55 -1.14
C VAL A 34 -16.33 15.06 -1.45
N GLY A 35 -15.98 14.24 -0.45
CA GLY A 35 -15.97 12.78 -0.56
C GLY A 35 -14.65 12.15 -0.96
N THR A 36 -13.60 12.94 -1.23
CA THR A 36 -12.23 12.42 -1.44
C THR A 36 -11.72 11.77 -0.16
N ILE A 37 -11.13 10.58 -0.28
CA ILE A 37 -10.41 9.92 0.81
C ILE A 37 -8.93 10.26 0.68
N ILE A 38 -8.37 10.88 1.71
CA ILE A 38 -6.96 11.18 1.84
C ILE A 38 -6.38 10.19 2.84
N ILE A 39 -5.26 9.57 2.46
CA ILE A 39 -4.56 8.61 3.30
C ILE A 39 -3.18 9.16 3.55
N ASP A 40 -2.93 9.54 4.80
CA ASP A 40 -1.60 9.87 5.26
C ASP A 40 -0.92 8.61 5.79
N ALA A 41 0.19 8.24 5.17
CA ALA A 41 0.96 7.04 5.48
C ALA A 41 2.40 7.35 5.93
N GLY A 42 2.69 8.59 6.31
CA GLY A 42 4.05 8.95 6.78
C GLY A 42 4.35 10.44 6.96
N ILE A 43 3.37 11.34 6.83
CA ILE A 43 3.54 12.78 7.12
C ILE A 43 3.33 13.00 8.62
N GLU A 44 2.10 12.81 9.10
CA GLU A 44 1.75 12.83 10.53
C GLU A 44 1.49 11.42 11.06
N ALA A 45 1.09 10.49 10.19
CA ALA A 45 0.97 9.08 10.50
C ALA A 45 2.35 8.41 10.65
N GLU A 46 2.45 7.40 11.52
CA GLU A 46 3.70 6.64 11.72
C GLU A 46 4.11 5.85 10.46
N GLY A 47 3.12 5.33 9.72
CA GLY A 47 3.34 4.44 8.59
C GLY A 47 3.93 3.10 9.02
N GLY A 48 4.77 2.52 8.15
CA GLY A 48 5.51 1.30 8.46
C GLY A 48 5.68 0.36 7.29
N PHE A 49 6.34 -0.79 7.53
CA PHE A 49 6.64 -1.76 6.47
C PHE A 49 5.39 -2.32 5.79
N HIS A 50 4.36 -2.65 6.58
CA HIS A 50 3.10 -3.16 6.03
C HIS A 50 2.36 -2.11 5.20
N ALA A 51 2.39 -0.84 5.62
CA ALA A 51 1.83 0.27 4.83
C ALA A 51 2.56 0.42 3.49
N GLY A 52 3.89 0.49 3.53
CA GLY A 52 4.71 0.58 2.32
C GLY A 52 4.46 -0.59 1.35
N LYS A 53 4.34 -1.81 1.88
CA LYS A 53 4.03 -3.00 1.08
C LYS A 53 2.69 -2.88 0.35
N ILE A 54 1.59 -2.62 1.06
CA ILE A 54 0.26 -2.57 0.43
C ILE A 54 0.15 -1.35 -0.51
N ILE A 55 0.81 -0.23 -0.19
CA ILE A 55 0.88 0.95 -1.06
C ILE A 55 1.63 0.61 -2.35
N ALA A 56 2.74 -0.13 -2.30
CA ALA A 56 3.44 -0.58 -3.49
C ALA A 56 2.53 -1.44 -4.40
N GLU A 57 1.75 -2.36 -3.82
CA GLU A 57 0.77 -3.17 -4.56
C GLU A 57 -0.36 -2.32 -5.16
N ILE A 58 -0.84 -1.30 -4.44
CA ILE A 58 -1.80 -0.30 -4.94
C ILE A 58 -1.20 0.48 -6.13
N CYS A 59 0.05 0.93 -6.04
CA CYS A 59 0.76 1.63 -7.11
C CYS A 59 0.94 0.74 -8.35
N MET A 60 1.07 -0.57 -8.17
CA MET A 60 1.09 -1.57 -9.25
C MET A 60 -0.33 -1.94 -9.74
N GLY A 61 -1.36 -1.19 -9.35
CA GLY A 61 -2.72 -1.40 -9.83
C GLY A 61 -3.39 -2.65 -9.27
N GLY A 62 -2.91 -3.18 -8.15
CA GLY A 62 -3.35 -4.48 -7.59
C GLY A 62 -3.02 -5.69 -8.48
N CYS A 63 -2.12 -5.52 -9.44
CA CYS A 63 -1.69 -6.57 -10.37
C CYS A 63 -0.29 -7.10 -10.08
N GLY A 64 0.48 -6.38 -9.26
CA GLY A 64 1.76 -6.81 -8.72
C GLY A 64 1.64 -7.27 -7.28
N LYS A 65 2.63 -8.03 -6.81
CA LYS A 65 2.73 -8.51 -5.44
C LYS A 65 4.03 -7.99 -4.84
N ALA A 66 3.99 -7.53 -3.61
CA ALA A 66 5.19 -7.09 -2.90
C ALA A 66 5.49 -8.00 -1.71
N GLU A 67 6.75 -8.40 -1.56
CA GLU A 67 7.19 -9.22 -0.45
C GLU A 67 8.35 -8.55 0.28
N LEU A 68 8.22 -8.49 1.61
CA LEU A 68 9.26 -7.96 2.49
C LEU A 68 10.19 -9.10 2.88
N SER A 69 11.48 -8.88 2.73
CA SER A 69 12.52 -9.82 3.15
C SER A 69 13.68 -9.07 3.82
N HIS A 70 14.72 -9.79 4.17
CA HIS A 70 15.99 -9.23 4.58
C HIS A 70 17.07 -9.84 3.68
N GLU A 71 17.77 -9.01 2.92
CA GLU A 71 18.77 -9.49 1.97
C GLU A 71 20.17 -9.03 2.39
N GLY A 72 21.16 -9.86 2.06
CA GLY A 72 22.57 -9.56 2.28
C GLY A 72 23.17 -8.76 1.13
N TYR A 73 23.74 -7.60 1.41
CA TYR A 73 24.45 -6.76 0.45
C TYR A 73 25.89 -6.54 0.93
N GLY A 74 26.84 -7.29 0.38
CA GLY A 74 28.28 -7.06 0.66
C GLY A 74 28.64 -7.13 2.16
N GLY A 75 27.98 -7.98 2.94
CA GLY A 75 28.25 -8.17 4.36
C GLY A 75 27.35 -7.38 5.33
N ILE A 76 26.44 -6.55 4.81
CA ILE A 76 25.35 -5.95 5.61
C ILE A 76 24.01 -6.61 5.27
N THR A 77 23.17 -6.84 6.28
CA THR A 77 21.79 -7.31 6.07
C THR A 77 20.84 -6.14 6.20
N LEU A 78 20.02 -5.89 5.18
CA LEU A 78 19.06 -4.80 5.14
C LEU A 78 17.65 -5.31 4.89
N PRO A 79 16.61 -4.64 5.41
CA PRO A 79 15.25 -4.85 4.94
C PRO A 79 15.17 -4.59 3.44
N SER A 80 14.53 -5.49 2.73
CA SER A 80 14.37 -5.45 1.28
C SER A 80 12.92 -5.71 0.89
N ILE A 81 12.56 -5.25 -0.30
CA ILE A 81 11.27 -5.52 -0.90
C ILE A 81 11.50 -6.06 -2.32
N SER A 82 10.81 -7.15 -2.65
CA SER A 82 10.74 -7.68 -4.01
C SER A 82 9.34 -7.44 -4.58
N VAL A 83 9.29 -7.15 -5.89
CA VAL A 83 8.06 -6.88 -6.66
C VAL A 83 8.09 -7.61 -8.00
#